data_AF-A0A498AWH3-F1
#
_entry.id   AF-A0A498AWH3-F1
#
_cell.length_a   1.000
_cell.length_b   1.000
_cell.length_c   1.000
_cell.angle_alpha   90.00
_cell.angle_beta   90.00
_cell.angle_gamma   90.00
#
_symmetry.space_group_name_H-M   'P 1'
#
loop_
_entity.id
_entity.type
_entity.pdbx_description
1 polymer ?
#
loop_
_entity_poly.entity_id
_entity_poly.type
_entity_poly.pdbx_seq_one_letter_code
_entity_poly.pdbx_strand_id
1 'polypeptide(L)'
;MLLWHPETVANLRDFEDILRQSRPKGQAAIASGARLIVVSTRPKRFFPEPDGSSIVADCSRLRPISIDASRLRSMHADLEPAAAERIISFASGTVALTEYYLQLEFADLSGNEKRRQAGQFLRTTLLQAVDELGTGILALLNHLVLECDVLDMPQEDLAEHQIAALESACLLRVNDFDGTAHLFAEPWRAEVKDCLGTVLRSVVSPPAEWEVLARKMFTFERTVRKMVMEILLEVHGEDWRKVLGERGAKAFGLARNDTNVSAASLDEMYTPLDWFLLEDLLDLAAELATAHGSVRGVRAGEWARLKVQVVPIRNRVAHVRLPLETDAATVRSALLNLDARMRAFERDRLRDPANVEATPESVGPGATGIG
;
A
#
# COMPACT_ATOMS: atom_id res chain seq x y z
N MET A 1 -15.99 -25.87 22.45
CA MET A 1 -16.27 -26.08 21.01
C MET A 1 -17.47 -25.22 20.67
N LEU A 2 -17.30 -24.16 19.88
CA LEU A 2 -18.41 -23.37 19.37
C LEU A 2 -18.79 -23.95 18.00
N LEU A 3 -20.04 -24.39 17.86
CA LEU A 3 -20.57 -24.95 16.62
C LEU A 3 -21.48 -23.89 16.00
N TRP A 4 -21.13 -23.41 14.81
CA TRP A 4 -21.82 -22.29 14.17
C TRP A 4 -22.50 -22.76 12.86
N HIS A 5 -23.79 -22.45 12.72
CA HIS A 5 -24.66 -22.88 11.62
C HIS A 5 -25.17 -21.68 10.80
N PRO A 6 -24.52 -21.34 9.67
CA PRO A 6 -24.95 -20.26 8.80
C PRO A 6 -26.04 -20.75 7.82
N GLU A 7 -27.23 -21.05 8.31
CA GLU A 7 -28.34 -21.52 7.45
C GLU A 7 -29.01 -20.40 6.65
N THR A 8 -28.73 -19.13 6.95
CA THR A 8 -29.43 -17.95 6.39
C THR A 8 -28.64 -17.16 5.34
N VAL A 9 -27.51 -17.66 4.85
CA VAL A 9 -26.68 -16.95 3.87
C VAL A 9 -27.28 -17.07 2.47
N ALA A 10 -27.84 -15.98 1.94
CA ALA A 10 -28.48 -15.96 0.62
C ALA A 10 -27.49 -15.67 -0.51
N ASN A 11 -26.45 -14.87 -0.26
CA ASN A 11 -25.43 -14.52 -1.23
C ASN A 11 -24.01 -14.41 -0.62
N LEU A 12 -22.99 -14.24 -1.49
CA LEU A 12 -21.57 -14.16 -1.11
C LEU A 12 -21.25 -13.01 -0.15
N ARG A 13 -21.89 -11.87 -0.35
CA ARG A 13 -21.67 -10.64 0.43
C ARG A 13 -22.19 -10.82 1.86
N ASP A 14 -23.34 -11.48 2.00
CA ASP A 14 -23.89 -11.86 3.30
C ASP A 14 -22.90 -12.77 4.05
N PHE A 15 -22.19 -13.66 3.36
CA PHE A 15 -21.20 -14.55 3.98
C PHE A 15 -20.00 -13.78 4.55
N GLU A 16 -19.41 -12.87 3.76
CA GLU A 16 -18.28 -12.05 4.19
C GLU A 16 -18.65 -11.17 5.40
N ASP A 17 -19.82 -10.53 5.34
CA ASP A 17 -20.34 -9.72 6.44
C ASP A 17 -20.56 -10.57 7.71
N ILE A 18 -21.09 -11.77 7.54
CA ILE A 18 -21.32 -12.70 8.64
C ILE A 18 -19.99 -13.23 9.23
N LEU A 19 -18.99 -13.56 8.42
CA LEU A 19 -17.65 -13.93 8.89
C LEU A 19 -17.03 -12.75 9.65
N ARG A 20 -17.11 -11.53 9.10
CA ARG A 20 -16.60 -10.33 9.74
C ARG A 20 -17.27 -10.07 11.09
N GLN A 21 -18.58 -10.26 11.20
CA GLN A 21 -19.34 -10.12 12.45
C GLN A 21 -19.05 -11.23 13.48
N SER A 22 -18.69 -12.43 13.03
CA SER A 22 -18.37 -13.56 13.91
C SER A 22 -16.92 -13.57 14.37
N ARG A 23 -16.01 -12.86 13.70
CA ARG A 23 -14.58 -12.77 14.04
C ARG A 23 -14.32 -12.36 15.50
N PRO A 24 -14.94 -11.31 16.09
CA PRO A 24 -14.66 -10.93 17.49
C PRO A 24 -15.03 -12.04 18.49
N LYS A 25 -16.16 -12.71 18.28
CA LYS A 25 -16.61 -13.83 19.14
C LYS A 25 -15.72 -15.06 18.98
N GLY A 26 -15.30 -15.34 17.74
CA GLY A 26 -14.33 -16.38 17.44
C GLY A 26 -13.00 -16.13 18.15
N GLN A 27 -12.45 -14.92 18.01
CA GLN A 27 -11.21 -14.51 18.67
C GLN A 27 -11.30 -14.60 20.19
N ALA A 28 -12.38 -14.12 20.81
CA ALA A 28 -12.58 -14.26 22.26
C ALA A 28 -12.62 -15.72 22.73
N ALA A 29 -13.32 -16.60 21.99
CA ALA A 29 -13.35 -18.02 22.29
C ALA A 29 -11.94 -18.64 22.16
N ILE A 30 -11.21 -18.31 21.09
CA ILE A 30 -9.85 -18.78 20.85
C ILE A 30 -8.88 -18.31 21.95
N ALA A 31 -8.96 -17.05 22.37
CA ALA A 31 -8.15 -16.49 23.44
C ALA A 31 -8.35 -17.23 24.78
N SER A 32 -9.57 -17.76 25.03
CA SER A 32 -9.84 -18.62 26.19
C SER A 32 -9.36 -20.07 26.04
N GLY A 33 -8.66 -20.40 24.95
CA GLY A 33 -8.17 -21.75 24.65
C GLY A 33 -9.17 -22.66 23.94
N ALA A 34 -10.31 -22.14 23.47
CA ALA A 34 -11.28 -22.96 22.75
C ALA A 34 -10.85 -23.22 21.30
N ARG A 35 -11.12 -24.42 20.80
CA ARG A 35 -11.06 -24.74 19.37
C ARG A 35 -12.39 -24.38 18.70
N LEU A 36 -12.30 -23.68 17.57
CA LEU A 36 -13.43 -23.29 16.74
C LEU A 36 -13.52 -24.23 15.52
N ILE A 37 -14.72 -24.75 15.25
CA ILE A 37 -15.00 -25.52 14.04
C ILE A 37 -16.17 -24.82 13.35
N VAL A 38 -15.96 -24.34 12.14
CA VAL A 38 -17.02 -23.80 11.29
C VAL A 38 -17.48 -24.90 10.35
N VAL A 39 -18.76 -25.23 10.40
CA VAL A 39 -19.37 -26.27 9.55
C VAL A 39 -20.40 -25.59 8.65
N SER A 40 -20.33 -25.86 7.35
CA SER A 40 -21.37 -25.46 6.43
C SER A 40 -21.83 -26.62 5.56
N THR A 41 -23.12 -26.62 5.23
CA THR A 41 -23.76 -27.57 4.31
C THR A 41 -23.66 -27.13 2.84
N ARG A 42 -23.13 -25.93 2.55
CA ARG A 42 -22.96 -25.42 1.18
C ARG A 42 -21.63 -25.91 0.57
N PRO A 43 -21.52 -26.01 -0.77
CA PRO A 43 -20.27 -26.40 -1.45
C PRO A 43 -19.14 -25.38 -1.27
N LYS A 44 -17.87 -25.82 -1.22
CA LYS A 44 -16.66 -24.98 -1.03
C LYS A 44 -16.61 -23.73 -1.94
N ARG A 45 -17.07 -23.83 -3.19
CA ARG A 45 -17.10 -22.69 -4.14
C ARG A 45 -17.98 -21.50 -3.71
N PHE A 46 -18.91 -21.70 -2.78
CA PHE A 46 -19.72 -20.63 -2.17
C PHE A 46 -18.98 -19.92 -1.02
N PHE A 47 -17.77 -20.37 -0.72
CA PHE A 47 -16.83 -19.80 0.24
C PHE A 47 -15.53 -19.48 -0.50
N PRO A 48 -15.52 -18.49 -1.43
CA PRO A 48 -14.26 -17.98 -1.90
C PRO A 48 -13.46 -17.50 -0.69
N GLU A 49 -12.15 -17.64 -0.74
CA GLU A 49 -11.27 -17.06 0.27
C GLU A 49 -11.54 -15.55 0.26
N PRO A 50 -12.13 -14.98 1.32
CA PRO A 50 -12.38 -13.55 1.37
C PRO A 50 -11.03 -12.83 1.34
N ASP A 51 -10.98 -11.67 0.71
CA ASP A 51 -9.80 -10.79 0.78
C ASP A 51 -9.52 -10.46 2.26
N GLY A 52 -8.41 -11.01 2.77
CA GLY A 52 -8.07 -10.96 4.19
C GLY A 52 -8.81 -12.00 5.05
N SER A 53 -8.25 -13.22 5.09
CA SER A 53 -8.51 -14.31 6.06
C SER A 53 -9.98 -14.74 6.25
N SER A 54 -10.30 -15.97 5.83
CA SER A 54 -11.49 -16.66 6.33
C SER A 54 -11.24 -17.15 7.76
N ILE A 55 -12.27 -17.15 8.61
CA ILE A 55 -12.27 -17.82 9.93
C ILE A 55 -11.74 -19.27 9.89
N VAL A 56 -11.71 -19.89 8.70
CA VAL A 56 -11.33 -21.28 8.45
C VAL A 56 -9.83 -21.44 8.12
N ALA A 57 -9.15 -20.37 7.68
CA ALA A 57 -7.75 -20.40 7.24
C ALA A 57 -6.90 -19.31 7.91
N ASP A 58 -7.28 -18.89 9.12
CA ASP A 58 -6.39 -18.09 9.97
C ASP A 58 -5.07 -18.83 10.16
N CYS A 59 -4.00 -18.05 10.41
CA CYS A 59 -2.67 -18.44 10.86
C CYS A 59 -2.72 -19.39 12.07
N SER A 60 -3.24 -20.60 11.84
CA SER A 60 -3.69 -21.55 12.86
C SER A 60 -2.51 -22.06 13.67
N ARG A 61 -1.32 -21.94 13.08
CA ARG A 61 -0.03 -22.24 13.66
C ARG A 61 0.51 -21.05 14.48
N LEU A 62 0.41 -19.82 13.97
CA LEU A 62 0.84 -18.61 14.67
C LEU A 62 -0.28 -17.98 15.50
N ARG A 63 -0.87 -18.74 16.43
CA ARG A 63 -1.83 -18.17 17.37
C ARG A 63 -1.12 -17.78 18.66
N PRO A 64 -1.32 -16.56 19.16
CA PRO A 64 -0.78 -16.17 20.45
C PRO A 64 -1.65 -16.81 21.53
N ILE A 65 -1.08 -17.76 22.27
CA ILE A 65 -1.55 -18.10 23.60
C ILE A 65 -0.35 -17.89 24.48
N SER A 66 -0.44 -16.90 25.38
CA SER A 66 0.63 -16.67 26.34
C SER A 66 0.74 -17.90 27.24
N ILE A 67 1.76 -18.71 26.96
CA ILE A 67 2.23 -19.78 27.82
C ILE A 67 3.55 -19.25 28.37
N ASP A 68 3.59 -18.98 29.68
CA ASP A 68 4.85 -18.67 30.35
C ASP A 68 5.66 -19.95 30.61
N ALA A 69 6.95 -19.79 30.95
CA ALA A 69 7.83 -20.92 31.19
C ALA A 69 7.35 -21.79 32.36
N SER A 70 6.71 -21.20 33.37
CA SER A 70 6.16 -21.92 34.53
C SER A 70 5.04 -22.87 34.13
N ARG A 71 4.11 -22.39 33.29
CA ARG A 71 2.99 -23.16 32.75
C ARG A 71 3.47 -24.22 31.76
N LEU A 72 4.47 -23.93 30.93
CA LEU A 72 5.05 -24.94 30.05
C LEU A 72 5.66 -26.09 30.86
N ARG A 73 6.34 -25.80 31.97
CA ARG A 73 6.91 -26.80 32.88
C ARG A 73 5.86 -27.57 33.68
N SER A 74 4.74 -26.96 34.05
CA SER A 74 3.67 -27.71 34.72
C SER A 74 3.02 -28.72 33.78
N MET A 75 3.04 -28.47 32.47
CA MET A 75 2.62 -29.41 31.43
C MET A 75 3.69 -30.47 31.11
N HIS A 76 4.97 -30.14 31.31
CA HIS A 76 6.12 -31.00 31.01
C HIS A 76 7.14 -30.97 32.16
N ALA A 77 6.92 -31.81 33.18
CA ALA A 77 7.70 -31.80 34.42
C ALA A 77 9.20 -32.07 34.21
N ASP A 78 9.55 -32.85 33.17
CA ASP A 78 10.93 -33.21 32.83
C ASP A 78 11.66 -32.10 32.04
N LEU A 79 10.99 -30.97 31.74
CA LEU A 79 11.59 -29.85 31.02
C LEU A 79 12.44 -28.98 31.95
N GLU A 80 13.73 -28.91 31.64
CA GLU A 80 14.69 -28.06 32.35
C GLU A 80 14.27 -26.58 32.32
N PRO A 81 14.42 -25.81 33.43
CA PRO A 81 14.00 -24.41 33.49
C PRO A 81 14.60 -23.55 32.39
N ALA A 82 15.90 -23.71 32.11
CA ALA A 82 16.58 -22.97 31.05
C ALA A 82 16.08 -23.33 29.64
N ALA A 83 15.62 -24.57 29.43
CA ALA A 83 15.02 -24.97 28.17
C ALA A 83 13.64 -24.35 27.98
N ALA A 84 12.82 -24.33 29.03
CA ALA A 84 11.51 -23.68 29.01
C ALA A 84 11.62 -22.18 28.67
N GLU A 85 12.52 -21.45 29.32
CA GLU A 85 12.75 -20.02 29.03
C GLU A 85 13.20 -19.77 27.60
N ARG A 86 14.15 -20.59 27.08
CA ARG A 86 14.57 -20.50 25.68
C ARG A 86 13.41 -20.76 24.72
N ILE A 87 12.62 -21.81 24.94
CA ILE A 87 11.48 -22.17 24.08
C ILE A 87 10.49 -21.01 24.06
N ILE A 88 10.10 -20.46 25.21
CA ILE A 88 9.13 -19.36 25.28
C ILE A 88 9.68 -18.09 24.61
N SER A 89 10.96 -17.76 24.83
CA SER A 89 11.60 -16.63 24.17
C SER A 89 11.59 -16.78 22.63
N PHE A 90 12.06 -17.92 22.11
CA PHE A 90 12.10 -18.16 20.67
C PHE A 90 10.72 -18.37 20.03
N ALA A 91 9.75 -18.91 20.76
CA ALA A 91 8.40 -19.09 20.28
C ALA A 91 7.58 -17.79 20.39
N SER A 92 8.06 -16.78 21.13
CA SER A 92 7.43 -15.47 21.29
C SER A 92 5.89 -15.57 21.41
N GLY A 93 5.43 -16.41 22.34
CA GLY A 93 4.02 -16.61 22.66
C GLY A 93 3.20 -17.39 21.63
N THR A 94 3.82 -17.91 20.57
CA THR A 94 3.13 -18.72 19.56
C THR A 94 3.04 -20.18 19.98
N VAL A 95 1.83 -20.75 19.92
CA VAL A 95 1.58 -22.15 20.28
C VAL A 95 2.31 -23.14 19.38
N ALA A 96 2.18 -23.05 18.05
CA ALA A 96 2.78 -24.07 17.19
C ALA A 96 4.32 -24.07 17.25
N LEU A 97 4.93 -22.91 17.39
CA LEU A 97 6.38 -22.81 17.61
C LEU A 97 6.76 -23.39 18.98
N THR A 98 5.98 -23.12 20.02
CA THR A 98 6.20 -23.71 21.36
C THR A 98 6.11 -25.23 21.31
N GLU A 99 5.05 -25.79 20.73
CA GLU A 99 4.85 -27.24 20.59
C GLU A 99 5.96 -27.90 19.76
N TYR A 100 6.35 -27.28 18.64
CA TYR A 100 7.39 -27.83 17.78
C TYR A 100 8.78 -27.77 18.44
N TYR A 101 9.13 -26.66 19.09
CA TYR A 101 10.41 -26.54 19.80
C TYR A 101 10.48 -27.46 21.01
N LEU A 102 9.36 -27.71 21.68
CA LEU A 102 9.28 -28.70 22.74
C LEU A 102 9.53 -30.12 22.21
N GLN A 103 8.93 -30.49 21.07
CA GLN A 103 9.20 -31.78 20.42
C GLN A 103 10.68 -31.92 20.04
N LEU A 104 11.29 -30.85 19.51
CA LEU A 104 12.72 -30.83 19.20
C LEU A 104 13.59 -30.96 20.45
N GLU A 105 13.20 -30.37 21.58
CA GLU A 105 13.96 -30.47 22.83
C GLU A 105 14.07 -31.93 23.29
N PHE A 106 12.99 -32.70 23.19
CA PHE A 106 12.98 -34.13 23.53
C PHE A 106 13.49 -35.06 22.42
N ALA A 107 13.73 -34.56 21.21
CA ALA A 107 14.25 -35.37 20.12
C ALA A 107 15.72 -35.74 20.34
N ASP A 108 16.08 -36.97 19.97
CA ASP A 108 17.46 -37.47 19.95
C ASP A 108 18.22 -36.94 18.72
N LEU A 109 18.48 -35.64 18.72
CA LEU A 109 19.15 -34.91 17.65
C LEU A 109 20.31 -34.08 18.20
N SER A 110 21.34 -33.90 17.38
CA SER A 110 22.42 -32.98 17.72
C SER A 110 21.92 -31.53 17.84
N GLY A 111 22.59 -30.70 18.64
CA GLY A 111 22.19 -29.29 18.80
C GLY A 111 22.23 -28.46 17.52
N ASN A 112 23.07 -28.82 16.54
CA ASN A 112 23.09 -28.18 15.22
C ASN A 112 21.86 -28.57 14.40
N GLU A 113 21.48 -29.84 14.45
CA GLU A 113 20.32 -30.36 13.73
C GLU A 113 19.01 -29.80 14.29
N LYS A 114 18.88 -29.71 15.62
CA LYS A 114 17.74 -29.02 16.27
C LYS A 114 17.61 -27.57 15.81
N ARG A 115 18.72 -26.82 15.77
CA ARG A 115 18.73 -25.42 15.29
C ARG A 115 18.30 -25.30 13.82
N ARG A 116 18.78 -26.20 12.95
CA ARG A 116 18.42 -26.23 11.53
C ARG A 116 16.92 -26.51 11.35
N GLN A 117 16.39 -27.51 12.05
CA GLN A 117 14.97 -27.87 11.98
C GLN A 117 14.08 -26.75 12.55
N ALA A 118 14.48 -26.15 13.68
CA ALA A 118 13.78 -25.01 14.26
C ALA A 118 13.69 -23.83 13.29
N GLY A 119 14.81 -23.45 12.65
CA GLY A 119 14.83 -22.38 11.65
C GLY A 119 13.97 -22.69 10.43
N GLN A 120 14.02 -23.92 9.92
CA GLN A 120 13.18 -24.33 8.78
C GLN A 120 11.69 -24.28 9.13
N PHE A 121 11.31 -24.72 10.33
CA PHE A 121 9.92 -24.69 10.78
C PHE A 121 9.43 -23.27 11.00
N LEU A 122 10.24 -22.41 11.64
CA LEU A 122 9.95 -20.99 11.80
C LEU A 122 9.69 -20.35 10.45
N ARG A 123 10.63 -20.47 9.51
CA ARG A 123 10.52 -19.91 8.17
C ARG A 123 9.27 -20.37 7.44
N THR A 124 8.99 -21.68 7.46
CA THR A 124 7.81 -22.24 6.81
C THR A 124 6.53 -21.67 7.41
N THR A 125 6.50 -21.53 8.73
CA THR A 125 5.33 -21.02 9.45
C THR A 125 5.13 -19.52 9.20
N LEU A 126 6.21 -18.73 9.18
CA LEU A 126 6.16 -17.30 8.85
C LEU A 126 5.75 -17.06 7.39
N LEU A 127 6.26 -17.83 6.44
CA LEU A 127 5.83 -17.74 5.04
C LEU A 127 4.33 -17.96 4.90
N GLN A 128 3.79 -19.00 5.54
CA GLN A 128 2.35 -19.27 5.53
C GLN A 128 1.55 -18.10 6.13
N ALA A 129 1.97 -17.62 7.31
CA ALA A 129 1.26 -16.54 7.96
C ALA A 129 1.28 -15.23 7.16
N VAL A 130 2.40 -14.90 6.53
CA VAL A 130 2.53 -13.70 5.70
C VAL A 130 1.73 -13.82 4.41
N ASP A 131 1.71 -15.00 3.78
CA ASP A 131 0.90 -15.27 2.57
C ASP A 131 -0.61 -15.13 2.84
N GLU A 132 -1.07 -15.55 4.02
CA GLU A 132 -2.49 -15.48 4.44
C GLU A 132 -3.00 -14.05 4.75
N LEU A 133 -2.11 -13.06 4.92
CA LEU A 133 -2.48 -11.69 5.29
C LEU A 133 -3.27 -10.94 4.20
N GLY A 134 -3.14 -11.37 2.95
CA GLY A 134 -3.73 -10.69 1.79
C GLY A 134 -2.96 -9.43 1.35
N THR A 135 -3.25 -8.97 0.13
CA THR A 135 -2.47 -7.94 -0.58
C THR A 135 -2.49 -6.57 0.11
N GLY A 136 -3.59 -6.20 0.76
CA GLY A 136 -3.71 -4.92 1.47
C GLY A 136 -2.73 -4.80 2.65
N ILE A 137 -2.66 -5.83 3.50
CA ILE A 137 -1.71 -5.85 4.61
C ILE A 137 -0.27 -6.06 4.11
N LEU A 138 -0.06 -6.85 3.06
CA LEU A 138 1.26 -6.97 2.43
C LEU A 138 1.77 -5.63 1.87
N ALA A 139 0.90 -4.80 1.28
CA ALA A 139 1.26 -3.47 0.80
C ALA A 139 1.68 -2.56 1.96
N LEU A 140 0.92 -2.58 3.06
CA LEU A 140 1.22 -1.86 4.29
C LEU A 140 2.57 -2.28 4.87
N LEU A 141 2.80 -3.58 5.04
CA LEU A 141 4.05 -4.12 5.58
C LEU A 141 5.25 -3.81 4.66
N ASN A 142 5.07 -3.92 3.33
CA ASN A 142 6.13 -3.51 2.39
C ASN A 142 6.51 -2.04 2.61
N HIS A 143 5.53 -1.15 2.73
CA HIS A 143 5.79 0.27 2.96
C HIS A 143 6.46 0.54 4.30
N LEU A 144 5.86 0.09 5.41
CA LEU A 144 6.39 0.38 6.74
C LEU A 144 7.74 -0.28 6.97
N VAL A 145 7.87 -1.57 6.67
CA VAL A 145 9.01 -2.39 7.09
C VAL A 145 10.15 -2.35 6.09
N LEU A 146 9.85 -2.46 4.79
CA LEU A 146 10.89 -2.61 3.78
C LEU A 146 11.32 -1.27 3.16
N GLU A 147 10.40 -0.30 3.06
CA GLU A 147 10.71 1.02 2.50
C GLU A 147 11.12 2.02 3.59
N CYS A 148 10.41 2.04 4.71
CA CYS A 148 10.61 3.05 5.77
C CYS A 148 11.40 2.53 6.99
N ASP A 149 11.64 1.22 7.09
CA ASP A 149 12.27 0.55 8.24
C ASP A 149 11.60 0.88 9.59
N VAL A 150 10.28 1.07 9.58
CA VAL A 150 9.48 1.35 10.78
C VAL A 150 8.97 0.03 11.35
N LEU A 151 9.43 -0.30 12.55
CA LEU A 151 8.99 -1.48 13.32
C LEU A 151 8.15 -1.12 14.55
N ASP A 152 8.23 0.12 15.00
CA ASP A 152 7.53 0.60 16.19
C ASP A 152 6.78 1.89 15.81
N MET A 153 5.49 1.96 16.11
CA MET A 153 4.63 3.11 15.78
C MET A 153 3.49 3.27 16.78
N PRO A 154 2.92 4.48 16.94
CA PRO A 154 1.65 4.66 17.62
C PRO A 154 0.55 3.76 17.02
N GLN A 155 -0.25 3.09 17.85
CA GLN A 155 -1.35 2.25 17.36
C GLN A 155 -2.37 3.03 16.52
N GLU A 156 -2.52 4.34 16.76
CA GLU A 156 -3.44 5.22 16.04
C GLU A 156 -3.06 5.44 14.57
N ASP A 157 -1.81 5.13 14.20
CA ASP A 157 -1.35 5.16 12.81
C ASP A 157 -1.80 3.92 12.01
N LEU A 158 -2.40 2.93 12.68
CA LEU A 158 -2.94 1.72 12.08
C LEU A 158 -4.46 1.68 12.19
N ALA A 159 -5.13 1.23 11.12
CA ALA A 159 -6.56 1.00 11.18
C ALA A 159 -6.87 -0.26 12.02
N GLU A 160 -8.03 -0.28 12.69
CA GLU A 160 -8.44 -1.39 13.57
C GLU A 160 -8.36 -2.77 12.89
N HIS A 161 -8.74 -2.86 11.61
CA HIS A 161 -8.68 -4.12 10.85
C HIS A 161 -7.24 -4.55 10.54
N GLN A 162 -6.31 -3.61 10.41
CA GLN A 162 -4.90 -3.89 10.17
C GLN A 162 -4.25 -4.43 11.45
N ILE A 163 -4.53 -3.82 12.59
CA ILE A 163 -4.12 -4.31 13.91
C ILE A 163 -4.63 -5.74 14.10
N ALA A 164 -5.95 -5.96 13.94
CA ALA A 164 -6.55 -7.27 14.14
C ALA A 164 -5.96 -8.36 13.22
N ALA A 165 -5.66 -8.03 11.96
CA ALA A 165 -5.04 -8.96 11.01
C ALA A 165 -3.60 -9.32 11.43
N LEU A 166 -2.79 -8.33 11.78
CA LEU A 166 -1.39 -8.52 12.16
C LEU A 166 -1.24 -9.23 13.51
N GLU A 167 -2.09 -8.90 14.50
CA GLU A 167 -2.14 -9.61 15.79
C GLU A 167 -2.56 -11.07 15.60
N SER A 168 -3.54 -11.33 14.75
CA SER A 168 -4.00 -12.70 14.46
C SER A 168 -2.92 -13.55 13.79
N ALA A 169 -1.95 -12.91 13.12
CA ALA A 169 -0.78 -13.56 12.53
C ALA A 169 0.45 -13.61 13.48
N CYS A 170 0.33 -13.14 14.73
CA CYS A 170 1.46 -12.93 15.66
C CYS A 170 2.57 -12.00 15.11
N LEU A 171 2.24 -11.11 14.18
CA LEU A 171 3.20 -10.19 13.56
C LEU A 171 3.17 -8.79 14.17
N LEU A 172 2.20 -8.52 15.04
CA LEU A 172 2.08 -7.27 15.78
C LEU A 172 1.72 -7.54 17.24
N ARG A 173 2.22 -6.69 18.14
CA ARG A 173 1.81 -6.63 19.53
C ARG A 173 1.58 -5.17 19.91
N VAL A 174 0.43 -4.86 20.49
CA VAL A 174 0.17 -3.55 21.08
C VAL A 174 0.58 -3.56 22.55
N ASN A 175 1.31 -2.53 22.97
CA ASN A 175 1.60 -2.28 24.37
C ASN A 175 0.48 -1.43 24.97
N ASP A 176 -0.34 -2.03 25.85
CA ASP A 176 -1.48 -1.37 26.49
C ASP A 176 -1.08 -0.14 27.35
N PHE A 177 0.18 -0.06 27.80
CA PHE A 177 0.63 1.01 28.68
C PHE A 177 0.90 2.33 27.95
N ASP A 178 1.47 2.27 26.75
CA ASP A 178 1.88 3.45 25.98
C ASP A 178 1.20 3.54 24.60
N GLY A 179 0.41 2.54 24.21
CA GLY A 179 -0.28 2.49 22.92
C GLY A 179 0.65 2.24 21.74
N THR A 180 1.87 1.75 21.96
CA THR A 180 2.82 1.45 20.88
C THR A 180 2.51 0.10 20.24
N ALA A 181 2.40 0.07 18.91
CA ALA A 181 2.35 -1.13 18.11
C ALA A 181 3.76 -1.56 17.71
N HIS A 182 4.17 -2.74 18.16
CA HIS A 182 5.46 -3.36 17.86
C HIS A 182 5.29 -4.42 16.77
N LEU A 183 5.88 -4.19 15.60
CA LEU A 183 5.94 -5.15 14.50
C LEU A 183 7.07 -6.15 14.73
N PHE A 184 6.68 -7.42 14.65
CA PHE A 184 7.50 -8.62 14.76
C PHE A 184 8.20 -8.78 16.12
N ALA A 185 8.19 -10.01 16.63
CA ALA A 185 9.01 -10.34 17.77
C ALA A 185 10.51 -10.21 17.40
N GLU A 186 11.31 -9.66 18.32
CA GLU A 186 12.77 -9.46 18.14
C GLU A 186 13.49 -10.67 17.52
N PRO A 187 13.26 -11.92 18.00
CA PRO A 187 14.00 -13.08 17.50
C PRO A 187 13.70 -13.42 16.04
N TRP A 188 12.61 -12.89 15.48
CA TRP A 188 12.13 -13.23 14.14
C TRP A 188 12.28 -12.10 13.13
N ARG A 189 12.63 -10.88 13.55
CA ARG A 189 12.59 -9.69 12.69
C ARG A 189 13.25 -9.89 11.33
N ALA A 190 14.47 -10.44 11.31
CA ALA A 190 15.18 -10.72 10.06
C ALA A 190 14.49 -11.79 9.20
N GLU A 191 14.02 -12.87 9.82
CA GLU A 191 13.35 -13.97 9.11
C GLU A 191 12.00 -13.54 8.53
N VAL A 192 11.22 -12.75 9.28
CA VAL A 192 9.95 -12.20 8.81
C VAL A 192 10.17 -11.25 7.63
N LYS A 193 11.20 -10.39 7.67
CA LYS A 193 11.56 -9.52 6.54
C LYS A 193 11.90 -10.34 5.28
N ASP A 194 12.66 -11.44 5.40
CA ASP A 194 12.93 -12.34 4.26
C ASP A 194 11.66 -13.03 3.74
N CYS A 195 10.82 -13.52 4.65
CA CYS A 195 9.54 -14.15 4.31
C CYS A 195 8.62 -13.17 3.58
N LEU A 196 8.51 -11.93 4.08
CA LEU A 196 7.75 -10.84 3.45
C LEU A 196 8.26 -10.54 2.04
N GLY A 197 9.58 -10.39 1.87
CA GLY A 197 10.16 -10.21 0.54
C GLY A 197 9.89 -11.38 -0.40
N THR A 198 9.86 -12.61 0.12
CA THR A 198 9.53 -13.81 -0.64
C THR A 198 8.07 -13.82 -1.10
N VAL A 199 7.12 -13.55 -0.19
CA VAL A 199 5.68 -13.51 -0.50
C VAL A 199 5.35 -12.36 -1.46
N LEU A 200 5.94 -11.18 -1.27
CA LEU A 200 5.73 -10.05 -2.20
C LEU A 200 6.15 -10.39 -3.63
N ARG A 201 7.24 -11.15 -3.81
CA ARG A 201 7.70 -11.59 -5.13
C ARG A 201 6.80 -12.67 -5.76
N SER A 202 6.03 -13.42 -4.97
CA SER A 202 5.09 -14.41 -5.49
C SER A 202 3.74 -13.82 -5.89
N VAL A 203 3.45 -12.55 -5.56
CA VAL A 203 2.24 -11.86 -6.03
C VAL A 203 2.39 -11.47 -7.51
N VAL A 204 1.84 -12.32 -8.39
CA VAL A 204 1.88 -12.10 -9.85
C VAL A 204 0.62 -11.41 -10.37
N SER A 205 -0.54 -11.70 -9.77
CA SER A 205 -1.82 -11.14 -10.19
C SER A 205 -2.07 -9.78 -9.54
N PRO A 206 -2.45 -8.74 -10.31
CA PRO A 206 -2.76 -7.44 -9.74
C PRO A 206 -4.05 -7.55 -8.88
N PRO A 207 -4.06 -6.99 -7.66
CA PRO A 207 -5.27 -6.93 -6.85
C PRO A 207 -6.29 -5.96 -7.48
N ALA A 208 -7.58 -6.09 -7.13
CA ALA A 208 -8.65 -5.28 -7.72
C ALA A 208 -8.46 -3.77 -7.50
N GLU A 209 -7.88 -3.40 -6.35
CA GLU A 209 -7.51 -2.03 -5.98
C GLU A 209 -6.51 -1.43 -6.96
N TRP A 210 -5.64 -2.26 -7.54
CA TRP A 210 -4.65 -1.82 -8.53
C TRP A 210 -5.33 -1.33 -9.80
N GLU A 211 -6.33 -2.06 -10.31
CA GLU A 211 -7.08 -1.65 -11.51
C GLU A 211 -7.81 -0.32 -11.28
N VAL A 212 -8.47 -0.19 -10.13
CA VAL A 212 -9.15 1.04 -9.72
C VAL A 212 -8.18 2.20 -9.64
N LEU A 213 -7.01 1.99 -9.03
CA LEU A 213 -5.97 3.00 -8.90
C LEU A 213 -5.39 3.39 -10.26
N ALA A 214 -5.01 2.42 -11.10
CA ALA A 214 -4.45 2.67 -12.42
C ALA A 214 -5.40 3.49 -13.31
N ARG A 215 -6.70 3.15 -13.29
CA ARG A 215 -7.74 3.92 -13.99
C ARG A 215 -7.82 5.36 -13.49
N LYS A 216 -7.80 5.58 -12.17
CA LYS A 216 -7.83 6.94 -11.59
C LYS A 216 -6.55 7.72 -11.93
N MET A 217 -5.40 7.07 -11.86
CA MET A 217 -4.11 7.67 -12.22
C MET A 217 -4.08 8.08 -13.69
N PHE A 218 -4.57 7.22 -14.59
CA PHE A 218 -4.69 7.55 -16.01
C PHE A 218 -5.56 8.79 -16.23
N THR A 219 -6.74 8.84 -15.61
CA THR A 219 -7.63 10.01 -15.68
C THR A 219 -6.94 11.26 -15.15
N PHE A 220 -6.25 11.16 -13.99
CA PHE A 220 -5.52 12.28 -13.41
C PHE A 220 -4.44 12.81 -14.35
N GLU A 221 -3.56 11.95 -14.87
CA GLU A 221 -2.50 12.35 -15.80
C GLU A 221 -3.08 13.01 -17.06
N ARG A 222 -4.14 12.45 -17.66
CA ARG A 222 -4.77 13.02 -18.86
C ARG A 222 -5.43 14.36 -18.58
N THR A 223 -6.05 14.54 -17.42
CA THR A 223 -6.61 15.84 -17.00
C THR A 223 -5.52 16.88 -16.85
N VAL A 224 -4.42 16.58 -16.15
CA VAL A 224 -3.30 17.52 -15.99
C VAL A 224 -2.68 17.87 -17.35
N ARG A 225 -2.43 16.87 -18.22
CA ARG A 225 -1.88 17.11 -19.56
C ARG A 225 -2.79 18.02 -20.38
N LYS A 226 -4.10 17.81 -20.33
CA LYS A 226 -5.08 18.66 -21.01
C LYS A 226 -5.00 20.11 -20.49
N MET A 227 -5.02 20.30 -19.18
CA MET A 227 -4.95 21.64 -18.57
C MET A 227 -3.66 22.38 -18.94
N VAL A 228 -2.51 21.70 -18.89
CA VAL A 228 -1.20 22.25 -19.25
C VAL A 228 -1.13 22.57 -20.75
N MET A 229 -1.62 21.68 -21.61
CA MET A 229 -1.66 21.92 -23.06
C MET A 229 -2.48 23.16 -23.39
N GLU A 230 -3.67 23.27 -22.79
CA GLU A 230 -4.57 24.37 -23.09
C GLU A 230 -3.97 25.74 -22.70
N ILE A 231 -3.33 25.85 -21.53
CA ILE A 231 -2.70 27.10 -21.13
C ILE A 231 -1.46 27.42 -21.97
N LEU A 232 -0.68 26.40 -22.37
CA LEU A 232 0.47 26.57 -23.25
C LEU A 232 0.06 27.11 -24.62
N LEU A 233 -1.02 26.57 -25.20
CA LEU A 233 -1.59 27.06 -26.45
C LEU A 233 -2.18 28.47 -26.30
N GLU A 234 -2.85 28.75 -25.18
CA GLU A 234 -3.46 30.05 -24.89
C GLU A 234 -2.40 31.16 -24.77
N VAL A 235 -1.28 30.88 -24.11
CA VAL A 235 -0.22 31.88 -23.86
C VAL A 235 0.78 31.97 -25.00
N HIS A 236 1.17 30.85 -25.62
CA HIS A 236 2.28 30.79 -26.57
C HIS A 236 1.88 30.44 -28.00
N GLY A 237 0.60 30.15 -28.26
CA GLY A 237 0.11 29.84 -29.61
C GLY A 237 0.85 28.64 -30.23
N GLU A 238 1.27 28.78 -31.49
CA GLU A 238 2.00 27.73 -32.23
C GLU A 238 3.40 27.46 -31.68
N ASP A 239 4.01 28.45 -31.01
CA ASP A 239 5.38 28.37 -30.47
C ASP A 239 5.47 27.66 -29.12
N TRP A 240 4.35 27.14 -28.60
CA TRP A 240 4.29 26.51 -27.28
C TRP A 240 5.29 25.35 -27.07
N ARG A 241 5.69 24.66 -28.14
CA ARG A 241 6.71 23.59 -28.06
C ARG A 241 8.10 24.13 -27.72
N LYS A 242 8.43 25.35 -28.18
CA LYS A 242 9.73 25.98 -27.96
C LYS A 242 9.95 26.33 -26.49
N VAL A 243 8.87 26.67 -25.77
CA VAL A 243 8.95 27.04 -24.35
C VAL A 243 9.12 25.84 -23.41
N LEU A 244 9.05 24.60 -23.91
CA LEU A 244 9.31 23.40 -23.11
C LEU A 244 10.79 23.23 -22.73
N GLY A 245 11.71 23.90 -23.43
CA GLY A 245 13.14 23.91 -23.13
C GLY A 245 13.76 22.52 -22.95
N GLU A 246 14.53 22.35 -21.88
CA GLU A 246 15.21 21.08 -21.55
C GLU A 246 14.23 19.92 -21.30
N ARG A 247 13.03 20.19 -20.74
CA ARG A 247 12.00 19.17 -20.54
C ARG A 247 11.50 18.63 -21.88
N GLY A 248 11.36 19.50 -22.87
CA GLY A 248 11.09 19.12 -24.24
C GLY A 248 12.16 18.18 -24.79
N ALA A 249 13.44 18.53 -24.65
CA ALA A 249 14.53 17.69 -25.14
C ALA A 249 14.54 16.28 -24.49
N LYS A 250 14.28 16.20 -23.18
CA LYS A 250 14.12 14.93 -22.46
C LYS A 250 12.93 14.11 -23.00
N ALA A 251 11.77 14.74 -23.18
CA ALA A 251 10.57 14.11 -23.73
C ALA A 251 10.79 13.59 -25.16
N PHE A 252 11.49 14.36 -26.00
CA PHE A 252 11.88 13.94 -27.34
C PHE A 252 12.81 12.72 -27.32
N GLY A 253 13.81 12.71 -26.42
CA GLY A 253 14.69 11.55 -26.22
C GLY A 253 13.93 10.29 -25.82
N LEU A 254 12.96 10.40 -24.90
CA LEU A 254 12.09 9.28 -24.51
C LEU A 254 11.24 8.79 -25.68
N ALA A 255 10.62 9.71 -26.42
CA ALA A 255 9.77 9.39 -27.56
C ALA A 255 10.52 8.61 -28.65
N ARG A 256 11.74 9.05 -28.95
CA ARG A 256 12.59 8.44 -29.97
C ARG A 256 13.05 7.04 -29.58
N ASN A 257 13.24 6.78 -28.28
CA ASN A 257 13.65 5.47 -27.78
C ASN A 257 12.51 4.43 -27.74
N ASP A 258 11.25 4.87 -27.78
CA ASP A 258 10.09 4.00 -27.65
C ASP A 258 9.36 3.78 -28.99
N THR A 259 8.76 4.83 -29.57
CA THR A 259 7.88 4.68 -30.75
C THR A 259 8.14 5.64 -31.90
N ASN A 260 8.78 6.80 -31.66
CA ASN A 260 8.95 7.86 -32.65
C ASN A 260 10.37 7.94 -33.20
N VAL A 261 10.87 6.85 -33.78
CA VAL A 261 12.22 6.80 -34.36
C VAL A 261 12.40 7.82 -35.50
N SER A 262 11.33 8.20 -36.19
CA SER A 262 11.37 9.07 -37.37
C SER A 262 11.27 10.57 -37.10
N ALA A 263 10.88 11.01 -35.90
CA ALA A 263 10.77 12.44 -35.61
C ALA A 263 12.18 13.07 -35.50
N ALA A 264 12.46 14.10 -36.31
CA ALA A 264 13.73 14.81 -36.32
C ALA A 264 13.79 15.93 -35.26
N SER A 265 12.63 16.42 -34.82
CA SER A 265 12.52 17.50 -33.84
C SER A 265 11.26 17.40 -32.97
N LEU A 266 11.18 18.24 -31.93
CA LEU A 266 9.98 18.39 -31.10
C LEU A 266 8.76 18.85 -31.89
N ASP A 267 8.95 19.65 -32.93
CA ASP A 267 7.86 20.20 -33.74
C ASP A 267 7.16 19.14 -34.58
N GLU A 268 7.86 18.05 -34.91
CA GLU A 268 7.31 16.91 -35.62
C GLU A 268 6.54 15.95 -34.69
N MET A 269 6.61 16.13 -33.37
CA MET A 269 5.84 15.33 -32.43
C MET A 269 4.40 15.83 -32.33
N TYR A 270 3.45 14.89 -32.45
CA TYR A 270 2.03 15.17 -32.28
C TYR A 270 1.73 15.80 -30.91
N THR A 271 2.20 15.16 -29.82
CA THR A 271 2.00 15.62 -28.44
C THR A 271 3.25 15.38 -27.59
N PRO A 272 4.24 16.30 -27.59
CA PRO A 272 5.40 16.23 -26.69
C PRO A 272 5.04 16.00 -25.22
N LEU A 273 3.93 16.58 -24.77
CA LEU A 273 3.45 16.42 -23.41
C LEU A 273 3.11 14.99 -23.06
N ASP A 274 2.75 14.08 -23.98
CA ASP A 274 2.45 12.69 -23.62
C ASP A 274 3.68 11.92 -23.10
N TRP A 275 4.88 12.43 -23.36
CA TRP A 275 6.16 11.85 -22.95
C TRP A 275 6.72 12.45 -21.66
N PHE A 276 6.04 13.45 -21.08
CA PHE A 276 6.44 14.02 -19.80
C PHE A 276 6.12 13.03 -18.67
N LEU A 277 7.07 12.84 -17.76
CA LEU A 277 6.78 12.20 -16.48
C LEU A 277 5.78 13.08 -15.71
N LEU A 278 4.95 12.46 -14.88
CA LEU A 278 3.94 13.21 -14.11
C LEU A 278 4.57 14.28 -13.23
N GLU A 279 5.75 14.00 -12.65
CA GLU A 279 6.52 15.00 -11.90
C GLU A 279 6.88 16.23 -12.75
N ASP A 280 7.49 16.02 -13.92
CA ASP A 280 7.88 17.10 -14.84
C ASP A 280 6.65 17.91 -15.28
N LEU A 281 5.50 17.25 -15.45
CA LEU A 281 4.24 17.88 -15.84
C LEU A 281 3.64 18.75 -14.73
N LEU A 282 3.68 18.29 -13.48
CA LEU A 282 3.20 19.06 -12.33
C LEU A 282 4.11 20.25 -12.02
N ASP A 283 5.43 20.11 -12.22
CA ASP A 283 6.37 21.22 -12.10
C ASP A 283 6.12 22.27 -13.17
N LEU A 284 5.93 21.85 -14.43
CA LEU A 284 5.55 22.77 -15.52
C LEU A 284 4.23 23.48 -15.23
N ALA A 285 3.23 22.77 -14.70
CA ALA A 285 1.95 23.38 -14.31
C ALA A 285 2.13 24.42 -13.19
N ALA A 286 3.01 24.16 -12.21
CA ALA A 286 3.31 25.10 -11.13
C ALA A 286 4.05 26.35 -11.62
N GLU A 287 4.99 26.19 -12.56
CA GLU A 287 5.71 27.30 -13.21
C GLU A 287 4.75 28.19 -14.01
N LEU A 288 3.90 27.58 -14.85
CA LEU A 288 2.87 28.30 -15.60
C LEU A 288 1.90 29.01 -14.67
N ALA A 289 1.49 28.37 -13.57
CA ALA A 289 0.63 29.00 -12.58
C ALA A 289 1.33 30.17 -11.85
N THR A 290 2.65 30.14 -11.74
CA THR A 290 3.42 31.25 -11.15
C THR A 290 3.50 32.42 -12.11
N ALA A 291 3.74 32.15 -13.40
CA ALA A 291 3.83 33.17 -14.44
C ALA A 291 2.47 33.83 -14.77
N HIS A 292 1.38 33.06 -14.72
CA HIS A 292 0.04 33.48 -15.15
C HIS A 292 -0.99 33.54 -14.00
N GLY A 293 -0.54 33.47 -12.76
CA GLY A 293 -1.37 33.50 -11.54
C GLY A 293 -2.08 32.17 -11.22
N SER A 294 -2.59 31.45 -12.23
CA SER A 294 -3.13 30.09 -12.07
C SER A 294 -3.16 29.33 -13.39
N VAL A 295 -3.16 27.99 -13.33
CA VAL A 295 -3.51 27.12 -14.47
C VAL A 295 -4.91 26.59 -14.24
N ARG A 296 -5.89 27.09 -15.03
CA ARG A 296 -7.30 26.70 -14.92
C ARG A 296 -7.84 26.80 -13.47
N GLY A 297 -7.49 27.89 -12.79
CA GLY A 297 -7.91 28.17 -11.41
C GLY A 297 -7.07 27.50 -10.32
N VAL A 298 -6.08 26.67 -10.68
CA VAL A 298 -5.17 26.01 -9.73
C VAL A 298 -3.89 26.81 -9.58
N ARG A 299 -3.55 27.20 -8.34
CA ARG A 299 -2.35 28.01 -8.03
C ARG A 299 -1.09 27.15 -7.91
N ALA A 300 0.08 27.76 -8.04
CA ALA A 300 1.38 27.07 -7.95
C ALA A 300 1.55 26.23 -6.67
N GLY A 301 1.18 26.77 -5.51
CA GLY A 301 1.24 26.03 -4.24
C GLY A 301 0.29 24.83 -4.17
N GLU A 302 -0.81 24.84 -4.92
CA GLU A 302 -1.71 23.68 -5.03
C GLU A 302 -1.11 22.59 -5.91
N TRP A 303 -0.46 22.95 -7.02
CA TRP A 303 0.28 22.01 -7.85
C TRP A 303 1.42 21.33 -7.07
N ALA A 304 2.18 22.10 -6.28
CA ALA A 304 3.23 21.54 -5.42
C ALA A 304 2.66 20.53 -4.41
N ARG A 305 1.50 20.81 -3.79
CA ARG A 305 0.82 19.85 -2.90
C ARG A 305 0.36 18.59 -3.64
N LEU A 306 -0.21 18.74 -4.83
CA LEU A 306 -0.62 17.61 -5.67
C LEU A 306 0.58 16.74 -6.05
N LYS A 307 1.74 17.33 -6.34
CA LYS A 307 2.99 16.61 -6.60
C LYS A 307 3.39 15.74 -5.42
N VAL A 308 3.46 16.31 -4.22
CA VAL A 308 3.81 15.57 -2.99
C VAL A 308 2.85 14.39 -2.74
N GLN A 309 1.56 14.57 -3.00
CA GLN A 309 0.54 13.55 -2.76
C GLN A 309 0.51 12.44 -3.82
N VAL A 310 0.59 12.79 -5.10
CA VAL A 310 0.26 11.87 -6.21
C VAL A 310 1.51 11.21 -6.81
N VAL A 311 2.67 11.87 -6.82
CA VAL A 311 3.88 11.28 -7.43
C VAL A 311 4.32 9.98 -6.76
N PRO A 312 4.34 9.84 -5.42
CA PRO A 312 4.68 8.56 -4.78
C PRO A 312 3.75 7.42 -5.21
N ILE A 313 2.46 7.71 -5.36
CA ILE A 313 1.43 6.77 -5.78
C ILE A 313 1.66 6.35 -7.25
N ARG A 314 1.92 7.33 -8.12
CA ARG A 314 2.26 7.09 -9.52
C ARG A 314 3.50 6.20 -9.64
N ASN A 315 4.52 6.44 -8.83
CA ASN A 315 5.75 5.65 -8.84
C ASN A 315 5.48 4.20 -8.40
N ARG A 316 4.64 3.97 -7.38
CA ARG A 316 4.19 2.61 -7.03
C ARG A 316 3.52 1.91 -8.22
N VAL A 317 2.58 2.57 -8.89
CA VAL A 317 1.89 2.00 -10.07
C VAL A 317 2.87 1.71 -11.20
N ALA A 318 3.77 2.65 -11.52
CA ALA A 318 4.76 2.50 -12.60
C ALA A 318 5.76 1.35 -12.33
N HIS A 319 6.06 1.08 -11.06
CA HIS A 319 6.92 -0.03 -10.64
C HIS A 319 6.15 -1.31 -10.31
N VAL A 320 4.85 -1.39 -10.63
CA VAL A 320 4.00 -2.56 -10.40
C VAL A 320 4.01 -3.00 -8.93
N ARG A 321 4.09 -2.02 -8.01
CA ARG A 321 4.03 -2.27 -6.57
C ARG A 321 2.57 -2.37 -6.12
N LEU A 322 2.36 -3.07 -5.01
CA LEU A 322 1.04 -3.15 -4.39
C LEU A 322 0.58 -1.76 -3.94
N PRO A 323 -0.68 -1.38 -4.21
CA PRO A 323 -1.21 -0.08 -3.81
C PRO A 323 -1.50 -0.08 -2.31
N LEU A 324 -1.33 1.07 -1.66
CA LEU A 324 -1.85 1.27 -0.30
C LEU A 324 -3.36 1.47 -0.33
N GLU A 325 -4.04 1.11 0.75
CA GLU A 325 -5.50 1.25 0.89
C GLU A 325 -5.98 2.71 0.65
N THR A 326 -5.15 3.68 1.01
CA THR A 326 -5.43 5.12 0.88
C THR A 326 -5.08 5.72 -0.49
N ASP A 327 -4.37 4.99 -1.36
CA ASP A 327 -3.85 5.54 -2.61
C ASP A 327 -4.99 5.95 -3.56
N ALA A 328 -5.96 5.06 -3.76
CA ALA A 328 -7.10 5.33 -4.65
C ALA A 328 -7.97 6.49 -4.15
N ALA A 329 -8.11 6.64 -2.83
CA ALA A 329 -8.84 7.75 -2.22
C ALA A 329 -8.08 9.08 -2.40
N THR A 330 -6.75 9.06 -2.23
CA THR A 330 -5.88 10.23 -2.42
C THR A 330 -5.96 10.75 -3.86
N VAL A 331 -5.82 9.87 -4.86
CA VAL A 331 -5.91 10.27 -6.28
C VAL A 331 -7.32 10.75 -6.64
N ARG A 332 -8.36 10.12 -6.07
CA ARG A 332 -9.75 10.58 -6.25
C ARG A 332 -9.95 11.99 -5.68
N SER A 333 -9.42 12.27 -4.49
CA SER A 333 -9.51 13.58 -3.87
C SER A 333 -8.80 14.64 -4.72
N ALA A 334 -7.60 14.32 -5.22
CA ALA A 334 -6.86 15.16 -6.15
C ALA A 334 -7.67 15.50 -7.42
N LEU A 335 -8.29 14.49 -8.04
CA LEU A 335 -9.18 14.68 -9.21
C LEU A 335 -10.38 15.58 -8.90
N LEU A 336 -11.08 15.33 -7.79
CA LEU A 336 -12.24 16.15 -7.39
C LEU A 336 -11.84 17.61 -7.14
N ASN A 337 -10.65 17.85 -6.58
CA ASN A 337 -10.12 19.19 -6.38
C ASN A 337 -9.82 19.88 -7.71
N LEU A 338 -9.19 19.18 -8.67
CA LEU A 338 -8.95 19.72 -10.02
C LEU A 338 -10.26 20.06 -10.74
N ASP A 339 -11.22 19.14 -10.73
CA ASP A 339 -12.54 19.36 -11.35
C ASP A 339 -13.28 20.55 -10.73
N ALA A 340 -13.24 20.68 -9.40
CA ALA A 340 -13.87 21.80 -8.70
C ALA A 340 -13.22 23.14 -9.09
N ARG A 341 -11.89 23.18 -9.21
CA ARG A 341 -11.14 24.36 -9.64
C ARG A 341 -11.44 24.73 -11.09
N MET A 342 -11.48 23.75 -11.98
CA MET A 342 -11.83 23.96 -13.39
C MET A 342 -13.25 24.53 -13.54
N ARG A 343 -14.25 23.95 -12.86
CA ARG A 343 -15.63 24.48 -12.91
C ARG A 343 -15.77 25.87 -12.29
N ALA A 344 -14.97 26.20 -11.27
CA ALA A 344 -14.94 27.55 -10.73
C ALA A 344 -14.36 28.52 -11.76
N PHE A 345 -13.22 28.19 -12.35
CA PHE A 345 -12.57 28.97 -13.39
C PHE A 345 -13.48 29.21 -14.60
N GLU A 346 -14.17 28.18 -15.10
CA GLU A 346 -15.11 28.31 -16.21
C GLU A 346 -16.30 29.21 -15.89
N ARG A 347 -16.83 29.13 -14.66
CA ARG A 347 -17.93 30.02 -14.21
C ARG A 347 -17.48 31.47 -14.12
N ASP A 348 -16.29 31.72 -13.60
CA ASP A 348 -15.75 33.08 -13.48
C ASP A 348 -15.47 33.67 -14.88
N ARG A 349 -14.90 32.87 -15.78
CA ARG A 349 -14.70 33.23 -17.19
C ARG A 349 -16.01 33.58 -17.92
N LEU A 350 -17.10 32.86 -17.63
CA LEU A 350 -18.42 33.14 -18.23
C LEU A 350 -19.10 34.39 -17.63
N ARG A 351 -18.79 34.75 -16.39
CA ARG A 351 -19.38 35.92 -15.73
C ARG A 351 -18.75 37.23 -16.17
N ASP A 352 -17.46 37.22 -16.47
CA ASP A 352 -16.71 38.42 -16.82
C ASP A 352 -15.80 38.17 -18.03
N PRO A 353 -16.37 38.13 -19.25
CA PRO A 353 -15.58 37.90 -20.46
C PRO A 353 -14.55 39.00 -20.72
N ALA A 354 -14.80 40.23 -20.25
CA ALA A 354 -13.90 41.37 -20.43
C ALA A 354 -12.61 41.26 -19.60
N ASN A 355 -12.65 40.53 -18.48
CA ASN A 355 -11.50 40.33 -17.60
C ASN A 355 -10.57 39.21 -18.09
N VAL A 356 -10.96 38.48 -19.14
CA VAL A 356 -10.14 37.42 -19.76
C VAL A 356 -9.32 37.96 -20.95
N GLU A 357 -9.76 39.02 -21.61
CA GLU A 357 -9.01 39.66 -22.69
C GLU A 357 -7.87 40.56 -22.19
N ALA A 358 -7.86 40.90 -20.89
CA ALA A 358 -6.72 41.55 -20.23
C ALA A 358 -5.58 40.54 -19.98
N THR A 359 -5.18 39.84 -21.05
CA THR A 359 -3.85 39.21 -21.17
C THR A 359 -2.83 40.28 -20.78
N PRO A 360 -1.86 40.01 -19.88
CA PRO A 360 -0.83 41.00 -19.56
C PRO A 360 -0.23 41.47 -20.87
N GLU A 361 -0.44 42.76 -21.20
CA GLU A 361 0.19 43.41 -22.34
C GLU A 361 1.64 42.94 -22.36
N SER A 362 2.01 42.27 -23.45
CA SER A 362 3.33 41.70 -23.65
C SER A 362 4.35 42.68 -23.09
N VAL A 363 5.00 42.34 -21.98
CA VAL A 363 6.12 43.12 -21.46
C VAL A 363 7.15 43.05 -22.57
N GLY A 364 7.20 44.11 -23.39
CA GLY A 364 8.04 44.18 -24.56
C GLY A 364 9.47 43.84 -24.15
N PRO A 365 10.25 43.16 -25.01
CA PRO A 365 11.61 42.74 -24.67
C PRO A 365 12.39 43.98 -24.24
N GLY A 366 12.62 44.09 -22.93
CA GLY A 366 13.43 45.15 -22.34
C GLY A 366 14.81 45.02 -22.93
N ALA A 367 15.15 45.95 -23.82
CA ALA A 367 16.45 46.08 -24.43
C ALA A 367 17.49 46.24 -23.32
N THR A 368 18.13 45.14 -22.95
CA THR A 368 19.37 45.16 -22.16
C THR A 368 20.50 45.51 -23.12
N GLY A 369 20.60 46.81 -23.42
CA GLY A 369 21.87 47.39 -23.84
C GLY A 369 22.80 47.42 -22.62
N ILE A 370 23.80 46.55 -22.61
CA ILE A 370 24.97 46.68 -21.76
C ILE A 370 26.17 46.76 -22.70
N GLY A 371 26.82 47.94 -22.69
CA GLY A 371 28.13 48.17 -23.27
C GLY A 371 29.26 47.91 -22.28
#